data_AF-A0A1H1PMK5-F1
#
_entry.id   AF-A0A1H1PMK5-F1
#
_cell.length_a   1.000
_cell.length_b   1.000
_cell.length_c   1.000
_cell.angle_alpha   90.00
_cell.angle_beta   90.00
_cell.angle_gamma   90.00
#
_symmetry.space_group_name_H-M   'P 1'
#
loop_
_entity.id
_entity.type
_entity.pdbx_description
1 polymer ?
#
loop_
_entity_poly.entity_id
_entity_poly.type
_entity_poly.pdbx_seq_one_letter_code
_entity_poly.pdbx_strand_id
1 'polypeptide(L)'
;MTMVRELIRPTAEVGAAAAAELDLLEPDFDDLDNAEHADWVDAAPFRAHVRQLIESHGLTWRTVAVLAEVPAPALAGLIRGRCTAVRAGRRRGGPRSEIRRQSRPVPRLHPLIAERLFHLTSEAITAAARRPAHAGLTRSLLVALTERGWPLAEISDRTGLPAAELQAVATGRRADCSQLTEATVKAAAQALWSMTPPVSARPAPRALLADAA
;
A
#
# COMPACT_ATOMS: atom_id res chain seq x y z
N MET A 1 46.50 8.39 3.84
CA MET A 1 45.68 8.72 5.03
C MET A 1 44.58 9.67 4.57
N THR A 2 43.48 9.12 4.05
CA THR A 2 42.36 9.92 3.54
C THR A 2 41.20 9.76 4.51
N MET A 3 40.83 10.86 5.15
CA MET A 3 39.73 10.94 6.12
C MET A 3 38.40 10.59 5.44
N VAL A 4 37.80 9.46 5.81
CA VAL A 4 36.39 9.18 5.56
C VAL A 4 35.59 9.94 6.62
N ARG A 5 35.20 11.17 6.26
CA ARG A 5 34.25 11.98 7.02
C ARG A 5 32.93 11.95 6.26
N GLU A 6 32.32 10.76 6.14
CA GLU A 6 30.96 10.66 5.66
C GLU A 6 30.01 11.17 6.74
N LEU A 7 29.14 12.07 6.29
CA LEU A 7 28.23 12.87 7.07
C LEU A 7 27.22 11.99 7.79
N ILE A 8 27.21 12.12 9.11
CA ILE A 8 26.05 11.85 9.93
C ILE A 8 24.95 12.83 9.49
N ARG A 9 24.02 12.39 8.64
CA ARG A 9 22.79 13.16 8.39
C ARG A 9 21.95 13.20 9.66
N PRO A 10 21.40 14.37 10.05
CA PRO A 10 20.59 14.50 11.25
C PRO A 10 19.27 13.71 11.13
N THR A 11 18.87 13.11 12.25
CA THR A 11 17.72 12.19 12.46
C THR A 11 16.36 12.67 11.97
N ALA A 12 16.17 13.97 11.73
CA ALA A 12 14.93 14.51 11.16
C ALA A 12 14.85 14.33 9.64
N GLU A 13 15.99 14.24 8.94
CA GLU A 13 16.03 14.18 7.49
C GLU A 13 15.70 12.80 6.93
N VAL A 14 16.01 11.71 7.66
CA VAL A 14 15.68 10.35 7.20
C VAL A 14 14.17 10.09 7.31
N GLY A 15 13.54 10.55 8.40
CA GLY A 15 12.08 10.50 8.56
C GLY A 15 11.34 11.41 7.58
N ALA A 16 11.86 12.62 7.33
CA ALA A 16 11.30 13.54 6.33
C ALA A 16 11.52 13.05 4.89
N ALA A 17 12.68 12.44 4.59
CA ALA A 17 12.94 11.83 3.30
C ALA A 17 12.06 10.61 3.08
N ALA A 18 11.90 9.71 4.06
CA ALA A 18 10.99 8.57 3.94
C ALA A 18 9.52 8.99 3.84
N ALA A 19 9.11 10.06 4.54
CA ALA A 19 7.78 10.64 4.38
C ALA A 19 7.60 11.28 3.00
N ALA A 20 8.59 12.04 2.52
CA ALA A 20 8.60 12.61 1.17
C ALA A 20 8.68 11.53 0.09
N GLU A 21 9.34 10.41 0.35
CA GLU A 21 9.44 9.26 -0.54
C GLU A 21 8.11 8.49 -0.55
N LEU A 22 7.37 8.44 0.57
CA LEU A 22 5.99 7.96 0.60
C LEU A 22 5.02 8.91 -0.14
N ASP A 23 5.26 10.23 -0.07
CA ASP A 23 4.47 11.29 -0.72
C ASP A 23 4.71 11.33 -2.26
N LEU A 24 5.96 11.20 -2.69
CA LEU A 24 6.38 11.04 -4.11
C LEU A 24 5.91 9.74 -4.75
N LEU A 25 5.45 8.79 -3.93
CA LEU A 25 5.02 7.46 -4.33
C LEU A 25 3.50 7.27 -4.22
N GLU A 26 2.76 8.30 -3.83
CA GLU A 26 1.33 8.40 -4.10
C GLU A 26 1.18 8.81 -5.58
N PRO A 27 0.55 7.98 -6.42
CA PRO A 27 0.30 8.35 -7.80
C PRO A 27 -0.40 9.72 -7.86
N ASP A 28 0.00 10.55 -8.82
CA ASP A 28 -0.68 11.81 -9.09
C ASP A 28 -2.13 11.49 -9.47
N PHE A 29 -3.04 11.76 -8.52
CA PHE A 29 -4.46 11.41 -8.60
C PHE A 29 -5.33 12.66 -8.70
N ASP A 30 -4.76 13.83 -8.99
CA ASP A 30 -5.50 15.07 -9.16
C ASP A 30 -6.56 14.96 -10.28
N ASP A 31 -6.37 14.01 -11.22
CA ASP A 31 -7.33 13.67 -12.28
C ASP A 31 -8.57 12.87 -11.81
N LEU A 32 -8.57 12.27 -10.61
CA LEU A 32 -9.71 11.49 -10.10
C LEU A 32 -10.92 12.37 -9.73
N ASP A 33 -10.71 13.67 -9.55
CA ASP A 33 -11.76 14.65 -9.23
C ASP A 33 -12.46 15.21 -10.48
N ASN A 34 -11.98 14.89 -11.69
CA ASN A 34 -12.64 15.25 -12.95
C ASN A 34 -13.85 14.33 -13.24
N ALA A 35 -14.82 14.35 -12.32
CA ALA A 35 -15.98 13.47 -12.26
C ALA A 35 -17.03 13.72 -13.34
N GLU A 36 -16.88 14.78 -14.16
CA GLU A 36 -17.91 15.22 -15.10
C GLU A 36 -17.98 14.37 -16.39
N HIS A 37 -16.93 13.59 -16.71
CA HIS A 37 -16.83 12.88 -18.00
C HIS A 37 -16.51 11.37 -17.89
N ALA A 38 -16.37 10.82 -16.69
CA ALA A 38 -15.99 9.42 -16.51
C ALA A 38 -17.21 8.47 -16.57
N ASP A 39 -17.15 7.46 -17.44
CA ASP A 39 -18.11 6.35 -17.46
C ASP A 39 -17.89 5.42 -16.25
N TRP A 40 -18.32 5.87 -15.08
CA TRP A 40 -18.23 5.13 -13.82
C TRP A 40 -18.75 3.69 -13.94
N VAL A 41 -17.92 2.72 -13.56
CA VAL A 41 -18.20 1.28 -13.72
C VAL A 41 -18.74 0.65 -12.44
N ASP A 42 -19.44 -0.48 -12.57
CA ASP A 42 -19.91 -1.26 -11.40
C ASP A 42 -18.72 -1.79 -10.61
N ALA A 43 -18.68 -1.49 -9.31
CA ALA A 43 -17.60 -1.89 -8.42
C ALA A 43 -17.72 -3.34 -7.92
N ALA A 44 -18.87 -4.00 -8.10
CA ALA A 44 -19.10 -5.35 -7.55
C ALA A 44 -18.14 -6.42 -8.10
N PRO A 45 -17.86 -6.51 -9.41
CA PRO A 45 -16.90 -7.47 -9.96
C PRO A 45 -15.48 -7.23 -9.45
N PHE A 46 -15.03 -5.98 -9.40
CA PHE A 46 -13.71 -5.61 -8.90
C PHE A 46 -13.54 -5.94 -7.42
N ARG A 47 -14.59 -5.76 -6.61
CA ARG A 47 -14.57 -6.16 -5.20
C ARG A 47 -14.42 -7.67 -5.04
N ALA A 48 -15.11 -8.46 -5.87
CA ALA A 48 -14.99 -9.92 -5.84
C ALA A 48 -13.58 -10.36 -6.25
N HIS A 49 -13.05 -9.79 -7.33
CA HIS A 49 -11.70 -10.02 -7.82
C HIS A 49 -10.63 -9.74 -6.77
N VAL A 50 -10.67 -8.57 -6.13
CA VAL A 50 -9.73 -8.18 -5.07
C VAL A 50 -9.80 -9.15 -3.87
N ARG A 51 -11.00 -9.56 -3.47
CA ARG A 51 -11.16 -10.54 -2.37
C ARG A 51 -10.56 -11.89 -2.72
N GLN A 52 -10.76 -12.35 -3.95
CA GLN A 52 -10.18 -13.58 -4.45
C GLN A 52 -8.63 -13.51 -4.44
N LEU A 53 -8.05 -12.39 -4.89
CA LEU A 53 -6.58 -12.21 -4.86
C LEU A 53 -6.02 -12.23 -3.43
N ILE A 54 -6.70 -11.55 -2.50
CA ILE A 54 -6.33 -11.52 -1.08
C ILE A 54 -6.35 -12.94 -0.49
N GLU A 55 -7.41 -13.69 -0.72
CA GLU A 55 -7.59 -15.03 -0.15
C GLU A 55 -6.62 -16.04 -0.77
N SER A 56 -6.41 -15.99 -2.08
CA SER A 56 -5.56 -16.95 -2.79
C SER A 56 -4.05 -16.76 -2.55
N HIS A 57 -3.60 -15.53 -2.31
CA HIS A 57 -2.18 -15.21 -2.11
C HIS A 57 -1.84 -14.80 -0.66
N GLY A 58 -2.83 -14.80 0.24
CA GLY A 58 -2.63 -14.40 1.64
C GLY A 58 -2.20 -12.94 1.81
N LEU A 59 -2.49 -12.07 0.84
CA LEU A 59 -2.03 -10.68 0.84
C LEU A 59 -2.96 -9.78 1.65
N THR A 60 -2.41 -8.71 2.21
CA THR A 60 -3.25 -7.63 2.75
C THR A 60 -3.84 -6.80 1.61
N TRP A 61 -5.03 -6.25 1.83
CA TRP A 61 -5.63 -5.32 0.86
C TRP A 61 -4.75 -4.09 0.58
N ARG A 62 -3.90 -3.68 1.52
CA ARG A 62 -2.98 -2.55 1.30
C ARG A 62 -1.84 -2.93 0.36
N THR A 63 -1.32 -4.16 0.46
CA THR A 63 -0.37 -4.69 -0.51
C THR A 63 -0.98 -4.70 -1.91
N VAL A 64 -2.24 -5.14 -2.03
CA VAL A 64 -2.98 -5.11 -3.30
C VAL A 64 -3.14 -3.67 -3.83
N ALA A 65 -3.41 -2.68 -2.97
CA ALA A 65 -3.48 -1.27 -3.36
C ALA A 65 -2.16 -0.80 -3.96
N VAL A 66 -1.03 -1.11 -3.31
CA VAL A 66 0.29 -0.72 -3.78
C VAL A 66 0.65 -1.41 -5.09
N LEU A 67 0.38 -2.71 -5.22
CA LEU A 67 0.65 -3.48 -6.45
C LEU A 67 -0.21 -3.03 -7.63
N ALA A 68 -1.46 -2.64 -7.37
CA ALA A 68 -2.33 -2.07 -8.38
C ALA A 68 -2.05 -0.58 -8.63
N GLU A 69 -1.17 0.05 -7.84
CA GLU A 69 -0.97 1.51 -7.85
C GLU A 69 -2.29 2.27 -7.67
N VAL A 70 -3.17 1.80 -6.79
CA VAL A 70 -4.48 2.41 -6.49
C VAL A 70 -4.42 3.07 -5.12
N PRO A 71 -5.10 4.21 -4.89
CA PRO A 71 -5.10 4.83 -3.56
C PRO A 71 -5.67 3.86 -2.53
N ALA A 72 -4.96 3.66 -1.42
CA ALA A 72 -5.43 2.80 -0.33
C ALA A 72 -6.84 3.20 0.18
N PRO A 73 -7.22 4.48 0.30
CA PRO A 73 -8.59 4.87 0.66
C PRO A 73 -9.65 4.39 -0.33
N ALA A 74 -9.37 4.43 -1.64
CA ALA A 74 -10.30 3.99 -2.68
C ALA A 74 -10.52 2.47 -2.61
N LEU A 75 -9.45 1.69 -2.43
CA LEU A 75 -9.55 0.24 -2.29
C LEU A 75 -10.22 -0.16 -0.96
N ALA A 76 -9.97 0.58 0.13
CA ALA A 76 -10.69 0.39 1.39
C ALA A 76 -12.19 0.69 1.24
N GLY A 77 -12.55 1.72 0.48
CA GLY A 77 -13.92 2.02 0.07
C GLY A 77 -14.54 0.85 -0.69
N LEU A 78 -13.82 0.30 -1.67
CA LEU A 78 -14.24 -0.85 -2.47
C LEU A 78 -14.56 -2.08 -1.61
N ILE A 79 -13.62 -2.49 -0.76
CA ILE A 79 -13.76 -3.70 0.07
C ILE A 79 -14.91 -3.57 1.06
N ARG A 80 -15.10 -2.37 1.63
CA ARG A 80 -16.19 -2.05 2.57
C ARG A 80 -17.53 -1.77 1.88
N GLY A 81 -17.57 -1.76 0.54
CA GLY A 81 -18.78 -1.45 -0.23
C GLY A 81 -19.24 0.01 -0.12
N ARG A 82 -18.32 0.93 0.20
CA ARG A 82 -18.56 2.37 0.38
C ARG A 82 -18.14 3.22 -0.82
N CYS A 83 -17.88 2.63 -2.00
CA CYS A 83 -17.64 3.44 -3.20
C CYS A 83 -18.83 4.38 -3.44
N THR A 84 -18.54 5.57 -3.96
CA THR A 84 -19.53 6.64 -4.16
C THR A 84 -20.79 6.06 -4.80
N ALA A 85 -21.84 6.05 -3.99
CA ALA A 85 -23.16 5.62 -4.40
C ALA A 85 -23.73 6.71 -5.33
N VAL A 86 -23.36 6.71 -6.60
CA VAL A 86 -24.08 7.53 -7.57
C VAL A 86 -25.48 6.92 -7.66
N ARG A 87 -26.49 7.65 -7.16
CA ARG A 87 -27.90 7.27 -7.33
C ARG A 87 -28.12 7.06 -8.83
N ALA A 88 -28.33 5.81 -9.23
CA ALA A 88 -28.72 5.47 -10.59
C ALA A 88 -30.00 6.27 -10.94
N GLY A 89 -29.85 7.28 -11.78
CA GLY A 89 -30.93 7.96 -12.48
C GLY A 89 -31.82 8.91 -11.67
N ARG A 90 -31.46 10.20 -11.63
CA ARG A 90 -32.44 11.23 -12.03
C ARG A 90 -32.18 11.59 -13.49
N ARG A 91 -32.64 10.76 -14.43
CA ARG A 91 -32.97 11.29 -15.75
C ARG A 91 -34.21 12.17 -15.56
N ARG A 92 -34.08 13.48 -15.81
CA ARG A 92 -35.25 14.38 -15.91
C ARG A 92 -36.13 13.86 -17.05
N GLY A 93 -37.35 13.43 -16.72
CA GLY A 93 -38.44 13.16 -17.69
C GLY A 93 -38.48 11.75 -18.27
N GLY A 94 -39.27 10.87 -17.67
CA GLY A 94 -39.72 9.60 -18.26
C GLY A 94 -40.96 9.12 -17.51
N PRO A 95 -42.02 8.62 -18.21
CA PRO A 95 -43.33 8.47 -17.61
C PRO A 95 -43.37 7.39 -16.55
N ARG A 96 -44.23 7.66 -15.55
CA ARG A 96 -44.57 6.83 -14.41
C ARG A 96 -45.14 5.49 -14.87
N SER A 97 -44.39 4.40 -14.71
CA SER A 97 -45.00 3.11 -14.39
C SER A 97 -43.97 2.17 -13.76
N GLU A 98 -44.34 1.68 -12.59
CA GLU A 98 -44.02 0.37 -12.03
C GLU A 98 -42.68 -0.26 -12.40
N ILE A 99 -41.75 -0.21 -11.44
CA ILE A 99 -41.14 -1.38 -10.78
C ILE A 99 -40.36 -0.83 -9.57
N ARG A 100 -40.99 -0.86 -8.39
CA ARG A 100 -40.28 -0.75 -7.11
C ARG A 100 -39.51 -2.05 -6.86
N ARG A 101 -38.48 -2.33 -7.65
CA ARG A 101 -37.39 -3.24 -7.25
C ARG A 101 -36.20 -2.37 -6.90
N GLN A 102 -36.21 -1.91 -5.65
CA GLN A 102 -35.03 -1.69 -4.82
C GLN A 102 -33.75 -1.39 -5.60
N SER A 103 -33.64 -0.19 -6.18
CA SER A 103 -32.35 0.32 -6.65
C SER A 103 -31.48 0.58 -5.43
N ARG A 104 -30.88 -0.47 -4.87
CA ARG A 104 -29.75 -0.34 -3.96
C ARG A 104 -28.70 0.45 -4.73
N PRO A 105 -28.16 1.55 -4.19
CA PRO A 105 -27.12 2.29 -4.88
C PRO A 105 -26.00 1.32 -5.25
N VAL A 106 -25.74 1.20 -6.57
CA VAL A 106 -24.64 0.37 -7.05
C VAL A 106 -23.37 1.16 -6.73
N PRO A 107 -22.47 0.62 -5.90
CA PRO A 107 -21.19 1.27 -5.65
C PRO A 107 -20.46 1.40 -7.00
N ARG A 108 -20.04 2.61 -7.35
CA ARG A 108 -19.38 2.90 -8.62
C ARG A 108 -17.91 3.19 -8.44
N LEU A 109 -17.10 2.74 -9.39
CA LEU A 109 -15.65 2.86 -9.37
C LEU A 109 -15.19 3.75 -10.53
N HIS A 110 -14.16 4.57 -10.28
CA HIS A 110 -13.54 5.37 -11.32
C HIS A 110 -12.87 4.47 -12.37
N PRO A 111 -13.01 4.74 -13.69
CA PRO A 111 -12.46 3.88 -14.75
C PRO A 111 -10.96 3.59 -14.61
N LEU A 112 -10.15 4.59 -14.27
CA LEU A 112 -8.70 4.39 -14.06
C LEU A 112 -8.40 3.39 -12.94
N ILE A 113 -9.17 3.42 -11.84
CA ILE A 113 -9.00 2.47 -10.74
C ILE A 113 -9.45 1.07 -11.16
N ALA A 114 -10.55 1.00 -11.92
CA ALA A 114 -11.06 -0.25 -12.46
C ALA A 114 -10.05 -0.93 -13.40
N GLU A 115 -9.44 -0.16 -14.30
CA GLU A 115 -8.40 -0.62 -15.22
C GLU A 115 -7.18 -1.17 -14.46
N ARG A 116 -6.66 -0.40 -13.49
CA ARG A 116 -5.54 -0.84 -12.64
C ARG A 116 -5.84 -2.13 -11.88
N LEU A 117 -7.03 -2.24 -11.29
CA LEU A 117 -7.46 -3.46 -10.59
C LEU A 117 -7.69 -4.64 -11.53
N PHE A 118 -8.13 -4.38 -12.77
CA PHE A 118 -8.33 -5.41 -13.78
C PHE A 118 -7.00 -6.02 -14.23
N HIS A 119 -5.97 -5.19 -14.39
CA HIS A 119 -4.63 -5.65 -14.78
C HIS A 119 -3.88 -6.37 -13.66
N LEU A 120 -4.25 -6.18 -12.39
CA LEU A 120 -3.69 -6.96 -11.30
C LEU A 120 -4.28 -8.36 -11.28
N THR A 121 -3.54 -9.33 -11.82
CA THR A 121 -3.93 -10.76 -11.86
C THR A 121 -3.10 -11.60 -10.87
N SER A 122 -3.53 -12.83 -10.60
CA SER A 122 -2.72 -13.81 -9.84
C SER A 122 -1.34 -14.06 -10.47
N GLU A 123 -1.27 -14.05 -11.80
CA GLU A 123 -0.01 -14.17 -12.53
C GLU A 123 0.89 -12.95 -12.28
N ALA A 124 0.33 -11.74 -12.34
CA ALA A 124 1.07 -10.51 -12.05
C ALA A 124 1.63 -10.49 -10.62
N ILE A 125 0.85 -10.95 -9.63
CA ILE A 125 1.29 -11.10 -8.23
C ILE A 125 2.44 -12.11 -8.14
N THR A 126 2.29 -13.27 -8.78
CA THR A 126 3.32 -14.32 -8.76
C THR A 126 4.59 -13.86 -9.48
N ALA A 127 4.46 -13.05 -10.54
CA ALA A 127 5.58 -12.41 -11.20
C ALA A 127 6.25 -11.37 -10.29
N ALA A 128 5.49 -10.53 -9.57
CA ALA A 128 6.02 -9.56 -8.61
C ALA A 128 6.79 -10.23 -7.46
N ALA A 129 6.35 -11.42 -7.02
CA ALA A 129 7.07 -12.21 -6.01
C ALA A 129 8.44 -12.72 -6.49
N ARG A 130 8.66 -12.83 -7.81
CA ARG A 130 9.90 -13.31 -8.43
C ARG A 130 10.78 -12.20 -9.01
N ARG A 131 10.21 -11.02 -9.26
CA ARG A 131 10.96 -9.89 -9.83
C ARG A 131 11.83 -9.25 -8.75
N PRO A 132 13.16 -9.17 -8.94
CA PRO A 132 14.03 -8.48 -8.02
C PRO A 132 13.82 -6.96 -8.11
N ALA A 133 13.88 -6.30 -6.96
CA ALA A 133 13.83 -4.87 -6.78
C ALA A 133 14.96 -4.44 -5.84
N HIS A 134 15.45 -3.20 -6.00
CA HIS A 134 16.49 -2.67 -5.14
C HIS A 134 15.94 -2.43 -3.73
N ALA A 135 16.62 -2.97 -2.73
CA ALA A 135 16.17 -2.90 -1.34
C ALA A 135 16.38 -1.51 -0.69
N GLY A 136 16.77 -0.49 -1.44
CA GLY A 136 17.07 0.86 -0.93
C GLY A 136 15.86 1.50 -0.24
N LEU A 137 14.75 1.63 -0.96
CA LEU A 137 13.48 2.14 -0.42
C LEU A 137 12.98 1.29 0.75
N THR A 138 12.92 -0.03 0.56
CA THR A 138 12.48 -0.98 1.59
C THR A 138 13.29 -0.83 2.88
N ARG A 139 14.62 -0.67 2.76
CA ARG A 139 15.51 -0.43 3.89
C ARG A 139 15.22 0.91 4.56
N SER A 140 15.10 2.00 3.80
CA SER A 140 14.79 3.33 4.33
C SER A 140 13.49 3.31 5.13
N LEU A 141 12.44 2.66 4.61
CA LEU A 141 11.15 2.53 5.28
C LEU A 141 11.24 1.71 6.57
N LEU A 142 11.95 0.58 6.55
CA LEU A 142 12.14 -0.25 7.74
C LEU A 142 12.90 0.51 8.83
N VAL A 143 13.98 1.21 8.46
CA VAL A 143 14.75 2.05 9.39
C VAL A 143 13.85 3.12 10.00
N ALA A 144 13.13 3.89 9.17
CA ALA A 144 12.25 4.95 9.65
C ALA A 144 11.15 4.44 10.59
N LEU A 145 10.55 3.27 10.30
CA LEU A 145 9.57 2.65 11.19
C LEU A 145 10.19 2.23 12.53
N THR A 146 11.38 1.64 12.51
CA THR A 146 12.07 1.24 13.75
C THR A 146 12.49 2.44 14.61
N GLU A 147 12.94 3.54 13.99
CA GLU A 147 13.26 4.79 14.68
C GLU A 147 12.00 5.42 15.31
N ARG A 148 10.85 5.25 14.67
CA ARG A 148 9.54 5.67 15.21
C ARG A 148 9.02 4.75 16.32
N GLY A 149 9.73 3.67 16.65
CA GLY A 149 9.40 2.75 17.74
C GLY A 149 8.63 1.50 17.32
N TRP A 150 8.50 1.21 16.02
CA TRP A 150 7.91 -0.05 15.57
C TRP A 150 8.96 -1.17 15.54
N PRO A 151 8.84 -2.22 16.37
CA PRO A 151 9.78 -3.33 16.33
C PRO A 151 9.60 -4.16 15.05
N LEU A 152 10.70 -4.70 14.52
CA LEU A 152 10.66 -5.54 13.30
C LEU A 152 9.74 -6.77 13.44
N ALA A 153 9.57 -7.30 14.66
CA ALA A 153 8.62 -8.38 14.93
C ALA A 153 7.17 -7.96 14.64
N GLU A 154 6.76 -6.78 15.07
CA GLU A 154 5.41 -6.26 14.82
C GLU A 154 5.22 -5.95 13.32
N ILE A 155 6.27 -5.46 12.65
CA ILE A 155 6.25 -5.24 11.19
C ILE A 155 6.12 -6.59 10.46
N SER A 156 6.87 -7.61 10.88
CA SER A 156 6.79 -8.99 10.36
C SER A 156 5.37 -9.54 10.52
N ASP A 157 4.78 -9.46 11.71
CA ASP A 157 3.43 -9.96 11.98
C ASP A 157 2.36 -9.26 11.12
N ARG A 158 2.49 -7.94 10.93
CA ARG A 158 1.53 -7.16 10.12
C ARG A 158 1.69 -7.34 8.62
N THR A 159 2.89 -7.70 8.17
CA THR A 159 3.19 -7.90 6.75
C THR A 159 3.08 -9.35 6.32
N GLY A 160 3.18 -10.31 7.25
CA GLY A 160 3.34 -11.73 6.94
C GLY A 160 4.71 -12.08 6.36
N LEU A 161 5.66 -11.14 6.33
CA LEU A 161 7.03 -11.36 5.85
C LEU A 161 7.90 -11.90 7.00
N PRO A 162 8.84 -12.83 6.74
CA PRO A 162 9.67 -13.40 7.79
C PRO A 162 10.62 -12.34 8.39
N ALA A 163 10.67 -12.26 9.72
CA ALA A 163 11.48 -11.28 10.44
C ALA A 163 12.98 -11.31 10.06
N ALA A 164 13.52 -12.50 9.74
CA ALA A 164 14.90 -12.66 9.28
C ALA A 164 15.18 -11.97 7.93
N GLU A 165 14.21 -11.99 7.00
CA GLU A 165 14.31 -11.31 5.71
C GLU A 165 14.27 -9.79 5.92
N LEU A 166 13.33 -9.30 6.72
CA LEU A 166 13.22 -7.89 7.06
C LEU A 166 14.51 -7.38 7.74
N GLN A 167 15.07 -8.15 8.66
CA GLN A 167 16.32 -7.81 9.32
C GLN A 167 17.50 -7.78 8.33
N ALA A 168 17.60 -8.75 7.41
CA ALA A 168 18.66 -8.77 6.40
C ALA A 168 18.60 -7.56 5.46
N VAL A 169 17.39 -7.11 5.10
CA VAL A 169 17.19 -5.90 4.29
C VAL A 169 17.53 -4.63 5.10
N ALA A 170 17.06 -4.55 6.36
CA ALA A 170 17.28 -3.41 7.24
C ALA A 170 18.78 -3.21 7.57
N THR A 171 19.52 -4.29 7.84
CA THR A 171 20.98 -4.22 8.09
C THR A 171 21.80 -4.10 6.80
N GLY A 172 21.16 -4.20 5.63
CA GLY A 172 21.82 -4.15 4.34
C GLY A 172 22.61 -5.39 3.93
N ARG A 173 22.44 -6.51 4.64
CA ARG A 173 22.97 -7.83 4.24
C ARG A 173 22.32 -8.36 2.96
N ARG A 174 21.15 -7.83 2.59
CA ARG A 174 20.54 -8.00 1.26
C ARG A 174 20.44 -6.65 0.55
N ALA A 175 20.90 -6.62 -0.70
CA ALA A 175 20.81 -5.47 -1.59
C ALA A 175 19.52 -5.49 -2.44
N ASP A 176 18.91 -6.66 -2.56
CA ASP A 176 17.72 -6.94 -3.36
C ASP A 176 16.60 -7.57 -2.51
N CYS A 177 15.37 -7.24 -2.87
CA CYS A 177 14.16 -7.85 -2.35
C CYS A 177 13.16 -8.06 -3.50
N SER A 178 12.10 -8.85 -3.32
CA SER A 178 11.09 -8.98 -4.38
C SER A 178 10.25 -7.70 -4.48
N GLN A 179 9.69 -7.41 -5.67
CA GLN A 179 8.70 -6.33 -5.82
C GLN A 179 7.50 -6.52 -4.88
N LEU A 180 7.13 -7.77 -4.58
CA LEU A 180 6.08 -8.07 -3.61
C LEU A 180 6.51 -7.69 -2.17
N THR A 181 7.75 -7.97 -1.79
CA THR A 181 8.32 -7.59 -0.48
C THR A 181 8.32 -6.06 -0.34
N GLU A 182 8.82 -5.36 -1.35
CA GLU A 182 8.83 -3.89 -1.40
C GLU A 182 7.42 -3.32 -1.27
N ALA A 183 6.47 -3.80 -2.08
CA ALA A 183 5.08 -3.36 -2.04
C ALA A 183 4.42 -3.60 -0.67
N THR A 184 4.73 -4.73 -0.04
CA THR A 184 4.20 -5.10 1.28
C THR A 184 4.78 -4.21 2.38
N VAL A 185 6.07 -3.91 2.34
CA VAL A 185 6.71 -3.00 3.30
C VAL A 185 6.22 -1.58 3.12
N LYS A 186 6.08 -1.10 1.87
CA LYS A 186 5.47 0.20 1.56
C LYS A 186 4.04 0.29 2.09
N ALA A 187 3.22 -0.73 1.86
CA ALA A 187 1.85 -0.82 2.36
C ALA A 187 1.79 -0.79 3.90
N ALA A 188 2.72 -1.47 4.58
CA ALA A 188 2.84 -1.42 6.03
C ALA A 188 3.28 -0.05 6.51
N ALA A 189 4.27 0.57 5.87
CA ALA A 189 4.74 1.91 6.23
C ALA A 189 3.60 2.94 6.14
N GLN A 190 2.84 2.95 5.04
CA GLN A 190 1.66 3.81 4.88
C GLN A 190 0.61 3.58 5.99
N ALA A 191 0.40 2.34 6.42
CA ALA A 191 -0.56 2.03 7.48
C ALA A 191 -0.07 2.45 8.87
N LEU A 192 1.21 2.24 9.15
CA LEU A 192 1.83 2.44 10.46
C LEU A 192 2.20 3.91 10.70
N TRP A 193 2.39 4.70 9.65
CA TRP A 193 2.85 6.08 9.76
C TRP A 193 1.95 6.95 10.65
N SER A 194 0.63 6.80 10.48
CA SER A 194 -0.39 7.53 11.23
C SER A 194 -0.79 6.88 12.56
N MET A 195 -0.23 5.71 12.90
CA MET A 195 -0.56 4.99 14.13
C MET A 195 0.49 5.21 15.22
N THR A 196 0.06 5.10 16.47
CA THR A 196 0.96 5.11 17.63
C THR A 196 1.69 3.77 17.73
N PRO A 197 3.03 3.76 17.86
CA PRO A 197 3.78 2.53 18.05
C PRO A 197 3.39 1.83 19.37
N PRO A 198 3.49 0.49 19.45
CA PRO A 198 3.24 -0.22 20.69
C PRO A 198 4.26 0.20 21.76
N VAL A 199 3.77 0.53 22.96
CA VAL A 199 4.58 1.02 24.11
C VAL A 199 5.64 0.00 24.58
N SER A 200 5.54 -1.26 24.13
CA SER A 200 6.38 -2.38 24.55
C SER A 200 7.80 -2.37 23.98
N ALA A 201 8.13 -1.49 23.02
CA ALA A 201 9.46 -1.46 22.43
C ALA A 201 10.34 -0.42 23.14
N ARG A 202 11.15 -0.86 24.10
CA ARG A 202 12.39 -0.15 24.42
C ARG A 202 13.15 -0.02 23.10
N PRO A 203 13.53 1.18 22.63
CA PRO A 203 14.24 1.31 21.37
C PRO A 203 15.51 0.46 21.48
N ALA A 204 15.68 -0.51 20.57
CA ALA A 204 16.94 -1.22 20.49
C ALA A 204 18.00 -0.14 20.22
N PRO A 205 19.00 0.04 21.10
CA PRO A 205 20.08 0.97 20.81
C PRO A 205 20.72 0.52 19.50
N ARG A 206 21.01 1.50 18.64
CA ARG A 206 21.63 1.39 17.31
C ARG A 206 22.85 0.45 17.24
N ALA A 207 23.44 0.11 18.39
CA ALA A 207 24.48 -0.89 18.57
C ALA A 207 24.10 -2.31 18.11
N LEU A 208 22.84 -2.74 18.21
CA LEU A 208 22.45 -4.12 17.86
C LEU A 208 22.31 -4.38 16.35
N LEU A 209 22.24 -3.33 15.51
CA LEU A 209 22.23 -3.47 14.04
C LEU A 209 23.65 -3.41 13.44
N ALA A 210 24.65 -2.99 14.21
CA ALA A 210 26.04 -2.88 13.77
C ALA A 210 26.87 -4.16 14.03
N ASP A 211 26.38 -5.08 14.87
CA ASP A 211 27.18 -6.22 15.38
C ASP A 211 26.92 -7.55 14.67
N ALA A 212 26.31 -7.52 13.49
CA ALA A 212 26.17 -8.70 12.64
C ALA A 212 26.98 -8.55 11.36
N ALA A 213 28.30 -8.48 11.56
CA ALA A 213 29.33 -8.61 10.53
C ALA A 213 29.20 -9.92 9.74
#